data_AF-A0A1S4F410-F1
#
_entry.id   AF-A0A1S4F410-F1
#
_cell.length_a   1.000
_cell.length_b   1.000
_cell.length_c   1.000
_cell.angle_alpha   90.00
_cell.angle_beta   90.00
_cell.angle_gamma   90.00
#
_symmetry.space_group_name_H-M   'P 1'
#
loop_
_entity.id
_entity.type
_entity.pdbx_description
1 polymer ?
#
loop_
_entity_poly.entity_id
_entity_poly.type
_entity_poly.pdbx_seq_one_letter_code
_entity_poly.pdbx_strand_id
1 'polypeptide(L)'
;MEKFLFIGVYLILVIVPYSAARDKDPCSGFGYELLATRLDALESITLNSQLKSNENAQNVRKDIQELTWNIESLGWNNSNDLPRSCSEVRPKKSGIQRLDISRGLKAPIKVFCDQDFEDGGWLVIQNRFNGAVDFYRPWAEYKEGFGALDGEFWLGLDKIHEITYSGRYELAIQMEGFDGDKAVARYTEFAIGSEAEFYSLIKLGTYNGTANDGLSYHSGQQFTTFDRDNDEHKSNCANSYIGAWWYKACHMSNLNSRHDQNGQPNRIAVWRKWKGDSYALKKTRMMIKLKP
;
A
#
# COMPACT_ATOMS: atom_id res chain seq x y z
N MET A 1 51.10 -35.75 -34.95
CA MET A 1 50.56 -36.67 -33.93
C MET A 1 49.67 -35.83 -33.03
N GLU A 2 48.39 -35.71 -33.40
CA GLU A 2 47.24 -36.45 -32.84
C GLU A 2 47.01 -36.10 -31.36
N LYS A 3 45.82 -35.76 -30.85
CA LYS A 3 44.44 -35.61 -31.36
C LYS A 3 43.69 -34.77 -30.29
N PHE A 4 42.86 -33.81 -30.68
CA PHE A 4 41.89 -33.17 -29.79
C PHE A 4 40.61 -34.02 -29.73
N LEU A 5 40.16 -34.32 -28.51
CA LEU A 5 38.94 -35.09 -28.24
C LEU A 5 37.74 -34.14 -28.24
N PHE A 6 36.93 -34.17 -29.30
CA PHE A 6 35.62 -33.52 -29.36
C PHE A 6 34.58 -34.47 -28.75
N ILE A 7 33.99 -34.08 -27.60
CA ILE A 7 32.80 -34.75 -27.06
C ILE A 7 31.59 -34.01 -27.61
N GLY A 8 31.02 -34.55 -28.69
CA GLY A 8 29.77 -34.08 -29.27
C GLY A 8 28.58 -34.67 -28.52
N VAL A 9 27.77 -33.81 -27.90
CA VAL A 9 26.43 -34.18 -27.42
C VAL A 9 25.45 -33.92 -28.56
N TYR A 10 24.89 -35.01 -29.08
CA TYR A 10 23.91 -35.03 -30.16
C TYR A 10 22.64 -34.25 -29.78
N LEU A 11 22.38 -33.16 -30.50
CA LEU A 11 21.08 -32.49 -30.50
C LEU A 11 20.14 -33.33 -31.38
N ILE A 12 19.29 -34.16 -30.76
CA ILE A 12 18.21 -34.85 -31.50
C ILE A 12 17.13 -33.82 -31.79
N LEU A 13 17.20 -33.22 -32.97
CA LEU A 13 16.10 -32.46 -33.59
C LEU A 13 14.96 -33.44 -33.91
N VAL A 14 13.96 -33.52 -33.03
CA VAL A 14 12.69 -34.19 -33.35
C VAL A 14 11.91 -33.26 -34.28
N ILE A 15 12.04 -33.50 -35.57
CA ILE A 15 11.19 -32.89 -36.60
C ILE A 15 9.82 -33.56 -36.49
N VAL A 16 8.82 -32.82 -36.01
CA VAL A 16 7.42 -33.25 -36.06
C VAL A 16 6.87 -32.91 -37.44
N PRO A 17 6.53 -33.88 -38.31
CA PRO A 17 5.87 -33.57 -39.56
C PRO A 17 4.43 -33.14 -39.28
N TYR A 18 4.09 -31.91 -39.69
CA TYR A 18 2.72 -31.43 -39.73
C TYR A 18 1.98 -32.11 -40.89
N SER A 19 1.29 -33.22 -40.59
CA SER A 19 0.32 -33.81 -41.51
C SER A 19 -1.07 -33.75 -40.87
N ALA A 20 -1.94 -32.95 -41.47
CA ALA A 20 -3.36 -32.94 -41.19
C ALA A 20 -4.04 -34.12 -41.87
N ALA A 21 -4.42 -35.14 -41.11
CA ALA A 21 -5.56 -36.03 -41.38
C ALA A 21 -5.92 -36.80 -40.10
N ARG A 22 -7.23 -36.87 -39.83
CA ARG A 22 -7.86 -37.49 -38.66
C ARG A 22 -7.54 -38.98 -38.55
N ASP A 23 -7.02 -39.39 -37.41
CA ASP A 23 -7.72 -40.25 -36.44
C ASP A 23 -7.07 -40.08 -35.08
N LYS A 24 -7.79 -39.44 -34.15
CA LYS A 24 -7.45 -39.45 -32.73
C LYS A 24 -8.01 -40.76 -32.19
N ASP A 25 -7.18 -41.78 -32.08
CA ASP A 25 -7.35 -42.70 -30.96
C ASP A 25 -6.71 -42.02 -29.75
N PRO A 26 -7.48 -41.46 -28.79
CA PRO A 26 -6.92 -41.25 -27.48
C PRO A 26 -6.43 -42.62 -27.00
N CYS A 27 -5.27 -42.70 -26.35
CA CYS A 27 -4.89 -43.89 -25.59
C CYS A 27 -6.12 -44.29 -24.75
N SER A 28 -6.84 -45.31 -25.20
CA SER A 28 -8.15 -45.66 -24.68
C SER A 28 -8.14 -47.13 -24.34
N GLY A 29 -8.71 -47.43 -23.19
CA GLY A 29 -8.54 -48.70 -22.51
C GLY A 29 -8.59 -48.48 -21.01
N PHE A 30 -9.26 -49.40 -20.32
CA PHE A 30 -9.51 -49.34 -18.89
C PHE A 30 -8.27 -49.00 -18.05
N GLY A 31 -7.09 -49.49 -18.47
CA GLY A 31 -5.82 -49.21 -17.80
C GLY A 31 -5.35 -47.74 -17.91
N TYR A 32 -5.53 -47.09 -19.06
CA TYR A 32 -5.14 -45.70 -19.23
C TYR A 32 -6.08 -44.75 -18.48
N GLU A 33 -7.39 -44.98 -18.55
CA GLU A 33 -8.37 -44.20 -17.77
C GLU A 33 -8.15 -44.35 -16.26
N LEU A 34 -7.80 -45.56 -15.81
CA LEU A 34 -7.43 -45.79 -14.42
C LEU A 34 -6.15 -45.04 -14.02
N LEU A 35 -5.15 -44.98 -14.91
CA LEU A 35 -3.91 -44.24 -14.64
C LEU A 35 -4.14 -42.71 -14.65
N ALA A 36 -4.92 -42.20 -15.60
CA ALA A 36 -5.27 -40.79 -15.70
C ALA A 36 -6.06 -40.33 -14.46
N THR A 37 -7.10 -41.08 -14.06
CA THR A 37 -7.88 -40.77 -12.85
C THR A 37 -7.05 -40.81 -11.58
N ARG A 38 -6.05 -41.72 -11.48
CA ARG A 38 -5.12 -41.77 -10.35
C ARG A 38 -4.14 -40.60 -10.36
N LEU A 39 -3.67 -40.16 -11.53
CA LEU A 39 -2.80 -39.01 -11.67
C LEU A 39 -3.52 -37.72 -11.26
N ASP A 40 -4.75 -37.49 -11.76
CA ASP A 40 -5.58 -36.34 -11.40
C ASP A 40 -5.88 -36.32 -9.89
N ALA A 41 -6.16 -37.50 -9.30
CA ALA A 41 -6.37 -37.62 -7.87
C ALA A 41 -5.10 -37.24 -7.07
N LEU A 42 -3.92 -37.69 -7.52
CA LEU A 42 -2.63 -37.34 -6.89
C LEU A 42 -2.31 -35.85 -7.01
N GLU A 43 -2.58 -35.23 -8.17
CA GLU A 43 -2.41 -33.78 -8.36
C GLU A 43 -3.33 -33.00 -7.42
N SER A 44 -4.60 -33.40 -7.30
CA SER A 44 -5.56 -32.77 -6.38
C SER A 44 -5.13 -32.90 -4.91
N ILE A 45 -4.61 -34.06 -4.52
CA ILE A 45 -4.10 -34.31 -3.16
C ILE A 45 -2.89 -33.42 -2.89
N THR A 46 -1.98 -33.32 -3.86
CA THR A 46 -0.78 -32.48 -3.76
C THR A 46 -1.17 -31.02 -3.60
N LEU A 47 -2.08 -30.51 -4.43
CA LEU A 47 -2.56 -29.13 -4.36
C LEU A 47 -3.25 -28.83 -3.03
N ASN A 48 -4.14 -29.71 -2.57
CA ASN A 48 -4.82 -29.55 -1.29
C ASN A 48 -3.84 -29.56 -0.10
N SER A 49 -2.79 -30.38 -0.18
CA SER A 49 -1.74 -30.40 0.85
C SER A 49 -0.94 -29.10 0.89
N GLN A 50 -0.64 -28.51 -0.27
CA GLN A 50 0.04 -27.21 -0.38
C GLN A 50 -0.83 -26.06 0.13
N LEU A 51 -2.12 -26.05 -0.21
CA LEU A 51 -3.07 -25.04 0.29
C LEU A 51 -3.16 -25.09 1.82
N LYS A 52 -3.34 -26.30 2.39
CA LYS A 52 -3.39 -26.49 3.83
C LYS A 52 -2.08 -26.08 4.51
N SER A 53 -0.94 -26.36 3.89
CA SER A 53 0.37 -25.89 4.36
C SER A 53 0.46 -24.36 4.37
N ASN A 54 -0.01 -23.69 3.32
CA ASN A 54 -0.01 -22.23 3.24
C ASN A 54 -0.96 -21.59 4.26
N GLU A 55 -2.16 -22.13 4.44
CA GLU A 55 -3.09 -21.68 5.48
C GLU A 55 -2.50 -21.85 6.88
N ASN A 56 -1.89 -23.01 7.16
CA ASN A 56 -1.20 -23.24 8.42
C ASN A 56 -0.06 -22.23 8.63
N ALA A 57 0.74 -21.95 7.61
CA ALA A 57 1.81 -20.96 7.69
C ALA A 57 1.28 -19.53 7.93
N GLN A 58 0.15 -19.17 7.31
CA GLN A 58 -0.51 -17.89 7.56
C GLN A 58 -1.09 -17.79 8.98
N ASN A 59 -1.71 -18.86 9.48
CA ASN A 59 -2.23 -18.91 10.84
C ASN A 59 -1.09 -18.82 11.87
N VAL A 60 -0.02 -19.60 11.69
CA VAL A 60 1.18 -19.50 12.53
C VAL A 60 1.80 -18.10 12.46
N ARG A 61 1.81 -17.44 11.30
CA ARG A 61 2.28 -16.05 11.19
C ARG A 61 1.39 -15.08 11.97
N LYS A 62 0.07 -15.25 11.94
CA LYS A 62 -0.87 -14.45 12.75
C LYS A 62 -0.65 -14.68 14.25
N ASP A 63 -0.54 -15.93 14.68
CA ASP A 63 -0.29 -16.28 16.08
C ASP A 63 1.06 -15.74 16.56
N ILE A 64 2.11 -15.84 15.74
CA ILE A 64 3.43 -15.25 16.03
C ILE A 64 3.32 -13.72 16.11
N GLN A 65 2.58 -13.08 15.20
CA GLN A 65 2.35 -11.65 15.27
C GLN A 65 1.65 -11.29 16.58
N GLU A 66 0.56 -11.97 16.94
CA GLU A 66 -0.18 -11.74 18.19
C GLU A 66 0.68 -11.97 19.44
N LEU A 67 1.47 -13.06 19.47
CA LEU A 67 2.41 -13.32 20.55
C LEU A 67 3.51 -12.27 20.62
N THR A 68 4.01 -11.80 19.48
CA THR A 68 4.99 -10.71 19.41
C THR A 68 4.37 -9.42 19.97
N TRP A 69 3.14 -9.09 19.59
CA TRP A 69 2.38 -7.96 20.14
C TRP A 69 2.21 -8.08 21.65
N ASN A 70 1.86 -9.27 22.16
CA ASN A 70 1.68 -9.52 23.59
C ASN A 70 3.01 -9.38 24.35
N ILE A 71 4.11 -9.93 23.84
CA ILE A 71 5.44 -9.81 24.45
C ILE A 71 5.92 -8.36 24.44
N GLU A 72 5.73 -7.65 23.33
CA GLU A 72 6.03 -6.22 23.26
C GLU A 72 5.17 -5.47 24.29
N SER A 73 3.88 -5.77 24.41
CA SER A 73 2.95 -5.14 25.37
C SER A 73 3.41 -5.29 26.84
N LEU A 74 3.95 -6.45 27.21
CA LEU A 74 4.46 -6.73 28.57
C LEU A 74 5.68 -5.87 28.94
N GLY A 75 6.42 -5.36 27.94
CA GLY A 75 7.53 -4.44 28.14
C GLY A 75 7.12 -2.99 28.48
N TRP A 76 5.83 -2.64 28.39
CA TRP A 76 5.34 -1.26 28.51
C TRP A 76 4.53 -0.99 29.80
N ASN A 77 4.89 -1.59 30.93
CA ASN A 77 4.30 -1.24 32.24
C ASN A 77 4.66 0.19 32.74
N ASN A 78 5.37 0.99 31.93
CA ASN A 78 5.71 2.41 32.15
C ASN A 78 5.17 3.31 31.01
N SER A 79 4.04 2.96 30.38
CA SER A 79 3.43 3.74 29.28
C SER A 79 2.98 5.16 29.65
N ASN A 80 2.95 5.51 30.94
CA ASN A 80 2.56 6.85 31.41
C ASN A 80 3.45 8.00 30.91
N ASP A 81 4.66 7.72 30.39
CA ASP A 81 5.62 8.75 29.93
C ASP A 81 5.67 8.94 28.40
N LEU A 82 5.00 8.10 27.61
CA LEU A 82 5.03 8.25 26.15
C LEU A 82 4.03 9.33 25.69
N PRO A 83 4.43 10.20 24.74
CA PRO A 83 3.51 11.18 24.17
C PRO A 83 2.40 10.49 23.39
N ARG A 84 1.19 11.03 23.45
CA ARG A 84 0.01 10.49 22.75
C ARG A 84 -0.14 11.06 21.34
N SER A 85 0.54 12.17 21.07
CA SER A 85 0.55 12.83 19.77
C SER A 85 1.90 13.51 19.54
N CYS A 86 2.20 13.81 18.28
CA CYS A 86 3.39 14.60 17.93
C CYS A 86 3.40 15.98 18.61
N SER A 87 2.25 16.54 18.99
CA SER A 87 2.17 17.82 19.72
C SER A 87 2.76 17.76 21.14
N GLU A 88 2.72 16.59 21.77
CA GLU A 88 3.24 16.34 23.12
C GLU A 88 4.74 16.05 23.14
N VAL A 89 5.35 15.74 22.00
CA VAL A 89 6.78 15.42 21.90
C VAL A 89 7.66 16.60 22.31
N ARG A 90 8.68 16.32 23.15
CA ARG A 90 9.68 17.28 23.61
C ARG A 90 11.09 16.67 23.53
N PRO A 91 12.12 17.41 23.10
CA PRO A 91 12.06 18.75 22.50
C PRO A 91 11.31 18.76 21.16
N LYS A 92 10.83 19.93 20.71
CA LYS A 92 10.18 20.08 19.39
C LYS A 92 11.19 19.96 18.25
N LYS A 93 11.62 18.73 17.97
CA LYS A 93 12.52 18.39 16.86
C LYS A 93 11.88 17.32 15.98
N SER A 94 11.90 17.52 14.67
CA SER A 94 11.39 16.53 13.71
C SER A 94 12.16 15.22 13.80
N GLY A 95 11.46 14.10 13.63
CA GLY A 95 12.06 12.78 13.62
C GLY A 95 11.10 11.66 14.00
N ILE A 96 11.64 10.44 14.02
CA ILE A 96 10.88 9.25 14.39
C ILE A 96 10.62 9.24 15.89
N GLN A 97 9.36 9.04 16.27
CA GLN A 97 8.89 9.00 17.65
C GLN A 97 8.02 7.77 17.88
N ARG A 98 7.93 7.32 19.14
CA ARG A 98 6.97 6.32 19.58
C ARG A 98 5.82 7.01 20.30
N LEU A 99 4.60 6.76 19.85
CA LEU A 99 3.39 7.34 20.43
C LEU A 99 2.52 6.27 21.08
N ASP A 100 2.05 6.55 22.30
CA ASP A 100 1.04 5.73 22.97
C ASP A 100 -0.36 6.29 22.71
N ILE A 101 -0.92 5.92 21.55
CA ILE A 101 -2.22 6.43 21.09
C ILE A 101 -3.37 5.75 21.83
N SER A 102 -3.17 4.50 22.22
CA SER A 102 -4.16 3.64 22.86
C SER A 102 -4.12 3.71 24.39
N ARG A 103 -3.32 4.60 24.99
CA ARG A 103 -3.17 4.79 26.45
C ARG A 103 -2.83 3.50 27.19
N GLY A 104 -1.87 2.75 26.66
CA GLY A 104 -1.41 1.48 27.23
C GLY A 104 -2.31 0.28 26.90
N LEU A 105 -3.44 0.47 26.19
CA LEU A 105 -4.29 -0.65 25.77
C LEU A 105 -3.69 -1.44 24.58
N LYS A 106 -2.80 -0.83 23.81
CA LYS A 106 -2.08 -1.44 22.69
C LYS A 106 -0.63 -0.97 22.70
N ALA A 107 0.25 -1.70 21.98
CA ALA A 107 1.65 -1.31 21.92
C ALA A 107 1.83 0.03 21.18
N PRO A 108 2.82 0.86 21.60
CA PRO A 108 3.07 2.17 20.99
C PRO A 108 3.44 2.09 19.51
N ILE A 109 2.98 3.06 18.73
CA ILE A 109 3.21 3.12 17.27
C ILE A 109 4.42 3.99 16.98
N LYS A 110 5.33 3.52 16.11
CA LYS A 110 6.41 4.34 15.55
C LYS A 110 5.88 5.19 14.40
N VAL A 111 6.11 6.50 14.46
CA VAL A 111 5.68 7.46 13.43
C VAL A 111 6.77 8.51 13.21
N PHE A 112 6.70 9.24 12.09
CA PHE A 112 7.51 10.44 11.91
C PHE A 112 6.71 11.67 12.36
N CYS A 113 7.27 12.42 13.31
CA CYS A 113 6.72 13.70 13.72
C CYS A 113 7.45 14.83 13.01
N ASP A 114 6.70 15.67 12.30
CA ASP A 114 7.16 16.93 11.74
C ASP A 114 6.91 18.05 12.76
N GLN A 115 8.00 18.66 13.22
CA GLN A 115 7.99 19.77 14.18
C GLN A 115 8.41 21.09 13.53
N ASP A 116 8.82 21.06 12.26
CA ASP A 116 9.35 22.21 11.53
C ASP A 116 8.23 22.95 10.78
N PHE A 117 7.18 22.24 10.38
CA PHE A 117 6.03 22.86 9.74
C PHE A 117 5.15 23.61 10.73
N GLU A 118 5.11 24.93 10.57
CA GLU A 118 4.33 25.87 11.38
C GLU A 118 4.65 25.76 12.88
N ASP A 119 3.68 25.44 13.73
CA ASP A 119 3.85 25.29 15.17
C ASP A 119 4.24 23.86 15.59
N GLY A 120 4.49 22.98 14.61
CA GLY A 120 4.86 21.58 14.79
C GLY A 120 3.70 20.70 15.25
N GLY A 121 4.02 19.51 15.74
CA GLY A 121 3.04 18.55 16.24
C GLY A 121 2.33 17.73 15.16
N TRP A 122 2.87 17.69 13.94
CA TRP A 122 2.31 16.97 12.81
C TRP A 122 2.79 15.52 12.79
N LEU A 123 1.88 14.58 12.62
CA LEU A 123 2.18 13.17 12.37
C LEU A 123 2.12 12.93 10.86
N VAL A 124 3.24 12.51 10.26
CA VAL A 124 3.31 12.27 8.81
C VAL A 124 2.76 10.87 8.50
N ILE A 125 1.75 10.81 7.63
CA ILE A 125 1.11 9.55 7.20
C ILE A 125 1.55 9.10 5.80
N GLN A 126 2.06 10.04 5.00
CA GLN A 126 2.60 9.79 3.67
C GLN A 126 3.69 10.83 3.36
N ASN A 127 4.79 10.40 2.73
CA ASN A 127 5.87 11.29 2.30
C ASN A 127 6.45 10.81 0.96
N ARG A 128 6.52 11.69 -0.04
CA ARG A 128 7.09 11.48 -1.39
C ARG A 128 8.00 12.64 -1.75
N PHE A 129 9.15 12.37 -2.34
CA PHE A 129 10.10 13.40 -2.79
C PHE A 129 11.11 12.97 -3.86
N ASN A 130 11.33 11.67 -4.10
CA ASN A 130 12.35 11.19 -5.04
C ASN A 130 11.99 9.90 -5.80
N GLY A 131 10.84 9.27 -5.53
CA GLY A 131 10.39 8.06 -6.20
C GLY A 131 11.23 6.82 -5.91
N ALA A 132 11.98 6.80 -4.80
CA ALA A 132 12.77 5.63 -4.40
C ALA A 132 11.91 4.46 -3.93
N VAL A 133 10.69 4.73 -3.49
CA VAL A 133 9.73 3.71 -3.06
C VAL A 133 8.61 3.59 -4.08
N ASP A 134 8.38 2.37 -4.57
CA ASP A 134 7.22 2.09 -5.42
C ASP A 134 5.94 2.13 -4.58
N PHE A 135 4.94 2.88 -5.05
CA PHE A 135 3.61 2.99 -4.43
C PHE A 135 2.57 2.18 -5.19
N TYR A 136 2.91 1.55 -6.32
CA TYR A 136 2.01 0.63 -6.99
C TYR A 136 1.99 -0.74 -6.28
N ARG A 137 1.28 -0.78 -5.15
CA ARG A 137 1.33 -1.87 -4.18
C ARG A 137 -0.04 -2.52 -3.98
N PRO A 138 -0.09 -3.82 -3.63
CA PRO A 138 -1.34 -4.53 -3.37
C PRO A 138 -2.01 -4.06 -2.07
N TRP A 139 -3.27 -4.45 -1.88
CA TRP A 139 -4.07 -4.13 -0.68
C TRP A 139 -3.35 -4.42 0.63
N ALA A 140 -2.76 -5.61 0.73
CA ALA A 140 -2.10 -6.07 1.96
C ALA A 140 -0.95 -5.14 2.38
N GLU A 141 -0.17 -4.62 1.43
CA GLU A 141 0.93 -3.68 1.73
C GLU A 141 0.42 -2.29 2.10
N TYR A 142 -0.66 -1.81 1.46
CA TYR A 142 -1.29 -0.55 1.86
C TYR A 142 -1.93 -0.61 3.25
N LYS A 143 -2.44 -1.78 3.62
CA LYS A 143 -2.94 -2.07 4.97
C LYS A 143 -1.82 -2.00 6.02
N GLU A 144 -0.74 -2.75 5.81
CA GLU A 144 0.38 -2.82 6.77
C GLU A 144 1.22 -1.54 6.82
N GLY A 145 1.40 -0.89 5.67
CA GLY A 145 2.33 0.21 5.45
C GLY A 145 3.66 -0.27 4.84
N PHE A 146 4.36 0.64 4.17
CA PHE A 146 5.60 0.35 3.46
C PHE A 146 6.51 1.58 3.36
N GLY A 147 7.78 1.35 3.06
CA GLY A 147 8.81 2.39 3.01
C GLY A 147 9.44 2.66 4.38
N ALA A 148 10.28 3.69 4.45
CA ALA A 148 11.01 4.05 5.66
C ALA A 148 10.50 5.39 6.21
N LEU A 149 10.27 5.47 7.53
CA LEU A 149 9.68 6.66 8.17
C LEU A 149 10.54 7.93 8.02
N ASP A 150 11.84 7.79 7.82
CA ASP A 150 12.80 8.86 7.51
C ASP A 150 13.04 9.06 6.01
N GLY A 151 12.31 8.33 5.16
CA GLY A 151 12.35 8.38 3.70
C GLY A 151 10.97 8.56 3.07
N GLU A 152 10.76 7.93 1.92
CA GLU A 152 9.43 7.82 1.33
C GLU A 152 8.67 6.66 1.98
N PHE A 153 7.41 6.89 2.34
CA PHE A 153 6.61 5.86 2.98
C PHE A 153 5.10 6.13 2.90
N TRP A 154 4.36 5.05 3.13
CA TRP A 154 2.95 5.04 3.50
C TRP A 154 2.81 4.39 4.86
N LEU A 155 2.18 5.08 5.83
CA LEU A 155 2.16 4.62 7.23
C LEU A 155 1.45 3.27 7.43
N GLY A 156 0.46 2.98 6.58
CA GLY A 156 -0.42 1.81 6.67
C GLY A 156 -1.83 2.20 7.09
N LEU A 157 -2.84 1.68 6.38
CA LEU A 157 -4.24 2.00 6.62
C LEU A 157 -4.71 1.57 8.00
N ASP A 158 -4.23 0.44 8.53
CA ASP A 158 -4.56 0.01 9.90
C ASP A 158 -4.13 1.05 10.94
N LYS A 159 -2.90 1.55 10.81
CA LYS A 159 -2.36 2.56 11.71
C LYS A 159 -3.09 3.89 11.56
N ILE A 160 -3.35 4.33 10.32
CA ILE A 160 -4.07 5.58 10.06
C ILE A 160 -5.50 5.51 10.62
N HIS A 161 -6.19 4.38 10.47
CA HIS A 161 -7.50 4.16 11.07
C HIS A 161 -7.43 4.24 12.60
N GLU A 162 -6.51 3.49 13.23
CA GLU A 162 -6.35 3.52 14.70
C GLU A 162 -6.09 4.94 15.22
N ILE A 163 -5.19 5.67 14.58
CA ILE A 163 -4.86 7.06 14.94
C ILE A 163 -6.09 7.95 14.80
N THR A 164 -6.75 7.94 13.63
CA THR A 164 -7.85 8.88 13.37
C THR A 164 -9.15 8.50 14.08
N TYR A 165 -9.27 7.28 14.58
CA TYR A 165 -10.37 6.85 15.44
C TYR A 165 -10.17 7.28 16.90
N SER A 166 -8.92 7.44 17.37
CA SER A 166 -8.63 7.78 18.77
C SER A 166 -8.95 9.23 19.14
N GLY A 167 -9.24 10.09 18.17
CA GLY A 167 -9.51 11.50 18.40
C GLY A 167 -9.85 12.26 17.12
N ARG A 168 -10.03 13.57 17.23
CA ARG A 168 -10.30 14.43 16.07
C ARG A 168 -8.98 14.95 15.50
N TYR A 169 -8.71 14.65 14.24
CA TYR A 169 -7.48 15.09 13.57
C TYR A 169 -7.79 16.06 12.43
N GLU A 170 -7.00 17.12 12.29
CA GLU A 170 -6.94 17.90 11.05
C GLU A 170 -5.94 17.28 10.08
N LEU A 171 -6.12 17.49 8.77
CA LEU A 171 -5.20 17.06 7.71
C LEU A 171 -4.56 18.27 7.05
N ALA A 172 -3.25 18.21 6.82
CA ALA A 172 -2.50 19.09 5.95
C ALA A 172 -1.75 18.29 4.89
N ILE A 173 -1.79 18.78 3.65
CA ILE A 173 -1.08 18.20 2.51
C ILE A 173 -0.16 19.28 1.95
N GLN A 174 1.15 19.09 2.08
CA GLN A 174 2.15 19.93 1.43
C GLN A 174 2.49 19.36 0.07
N MET A 175 2.63 20.24 -0.92
CA MET A 175 2.99 19.88 -2.29
C MET A 175 4.05 20.83 -2.83
N GLU A 176 4.99 20.30 -3.62
CA GLU A 176 6.02 21.05 -4.36
C GLU A 176 6.01 20.58 -5.82
N GLY A 177 5.95 21.52 -6.76
CA GLY A 177 6.10 21.24 -8.20
C GLY A 177 7.58 21.15 -8.62
N PHE A 178 7.84 20.63 -9.82
CA PHE A 178 9.18 20.64 -10.41
C PHE A 178 9.66 22.04 -10.81
N ASP A 179 8.73 22.98 -10.98
CA ASP A 179 9.00 24.42 -11.15
C ASP A 179 9.39 25.14 -9.85
N GLY A 180 9.33 24.46 -8.71
CA GLY A 180 9.65 25.00 -7.39
C GLY A 180 8.48 25.66 -6.67
N ASP A 181 7.31 25.77 -7.31
CA ASP A 181 6.12 26.29 -6.65
C ASP A 181 5.67 25.35 -5.53
N LYS A 182 5.10 25.93 -4.48
CA LYS A 182 4.61 25.18 -3.32
C LYS A 182 3.15 25.52 -3.05
N ALA A 183 2.39 24.51 -2.65
CA ALA A 183 1.02 24.69 -2.22
C ALA A 183 0.68 23.81 -1.03
N VAL A 184 -0.35 24.22 -0.29
CA VAL A 184 -0.87 23.49 0.86
C VAL A 184 -2.37 23.34 0.71
N ALA A 185 -2.90 22.14 0.97
CA ALA A 185 -4.32 21.90 1.19
C ALA A 185 -4.54 21.46 2.64
N ARG A 186 -5.56 21.99 3.30
CA ARG A 186 -5.94 21.68 4.68
C ARG A 186 -7.40 21.32 4.79
N TYR A 187 -7.71 20.40 5.69
CA TYR A 187 -9.07 20.00 6.02
C TYR A 187 -9.20 19.95 7.54
N THR A 188 -10.26 20.57 8.08
CA THR A 188 -10.44 20.72 9.54
C THR A 188 -10.69 19.41 10.28
N GLU A 189 -11.03 18.35 9.55
CA GLU A 189 -11.21 16.99 10.05
C GLU A 189 -10.71 15.98 9.01
N PHE A 190 -10.18 14.86 9.48
CA PHE A 190 -9.77 13.72 8.66
C PHE A 190 -9.88 12.43 9.48
N ALA A 191 -10.62 11.45 8.96
CA ALA A 191 -10.64 10.10 9.50
C ALA A 191 -11.01 9.09 8.41
N ILE A 192 -10.52 7.86 8.59
CA ILE A 192 -10.82 6.73 7.71
C ILE A 192 -11.52 5.61 8.46
N GLY A 193 -12.36 4.86 7.76
CA GLY A 193 -13.07 3.70 8.29
C GLY A 193 -12.14 2.53 8.59
N SER A 194 -12.70 1.49 9.17
CA SER A 194 -12.01 0.22 9.41
C SER A 194 -11.81 -0.57 8.10
N GLU A 195 -11.09 -1.69 8.16
CA GLU A 195 -10.96 -2.60 7.00
C GLU A 195 -12.32 -3.15 6.54
N ALA A 196 -13.25 -3.39 7.46
CA ALA A 196 -14.61 -3.84 7.15
C ALA A 196 -15.41 -2.78 6.36
N GLU A 197 -15.03 -1.51 6.48
CA GLU A 197 -15.55 -0.38 5.73
C GLU A 197 -14.63 0.00 4.55
N PHE A 198 -13.71 -0.90 4.17
CA PHE A 198 -12.73 -0.71 3.10
C PHE A 198 -11.91 0.57 3.25
N TYR A 199 -11.62 0.96 4.50
CA TYR A 199 -10.93 2.19 4.86
C TYR A 199 -11.50 3.45 4.22
N SER A 200 -12.83 3.53 4.10
CA SER A 200 -13.53 4.67 3.49
C SER A 200 -13.08 6.01 4.09
N LEU A 201 -13.00 7.08 3.29
CA LEU A 201 -12.72 8.43 3.79
C LEU A 201 -13.97 9.00 4.52
N ILE A 202 -14.18 8.57 5.76
CA ILE A 202 -15.42 8.80 6.52
C ILE A 202 -15.56 10.22 7.09
N LYS A 203 -14.45 10.93 7.30
CA LYS A 203 -14.47 12.35 7.71
C LYS A 203 -13.50 13.14 6.86
N LEU A 204 -14.00 14.22 6.28
CA LEU A 204 -13.20 15.24 5.65
C LEU A 204 -13.86 16.59 5.92
N GLY A 205 -13.20 17.42 6.72
CA GLY A 205 -13.73 18.70 7.17
C GLY A 205 -13.65 19.80 6.10
N THR A 206 -13.92 21.04 6.51
CA THR A 206 -13.87 22.20 5.62
C THR A 206 -12.48 22.40 5.04
N TYR A 207 -12.41 22.57 3.72
CA TYR A 207 -11.17 22.88 3.01
C TYR A 207 -10.68 24.30 3.30
N ASN A 208 -9.36 24.45 3.42
CA ASN A 208 -8.64 25.73 3.34
C ASN A 208 -7.26 25.49 2.70
N GLY A 209 -6.67 26.48 2.03
CA GLY A 209 -5.31 26.37 1.51
C GLY A 209 -5.12 27.03 0.14
N THR A 210 -3.92 26.88 -0.39
CA THR A 210 -3.46 27.54 -1.63
C THR A 210 -3.58 26.65 -2.88
N ALA A 211 -3.92 25.36 -2.74
CA ALA A 211 -3.93 24.39 -3.84
C ALA A 211 -5.30 24.16 -4.51
N ASN A 212 -6.33 24.93 -4.15
CA ASN A 212 -7.75 24.57 -4.33
C ASN A 212 -8.11 23.15 -3.82
N ASP A 213 -9.40 22.88 -3.70
CA ASP A 213 -9.88 21.62 -3.11
C ASP A 213 -9.83 20.44 -4.09
N GLY A 214 -8.78 19.61 -3.96
CA GLY A 214 -8.57 18.39 -4.73
C GLY A 214 -8.92 17.08 -4.02
N LEU A 215 -9.37 17.10 -2.75
CA LEU A 215 -9.67 15.89 -1.98
C LEU A 215 -11.16 15.71 -1.69
N SER A 216 -11.96 16.77 -1.62
CA SER A 216 -13.39 16.63 -1.30
C SER A 216 -14.19 15.80 -2.30
N TYR A 217 -13.73 15.72 -3.56
CA TYR A 217 -14.29 14.80 -4.55
C TYR A 217 -14.22 13.32 -4.12
N HIS A 218 -13.25 12.98 -3.26
CA HIS A 218 -12.98 11.65 -2.74
C HIS A 218 -13.67 11.37 -1.40
N SER A 219 -14.40 12.34 -0.85
CA SER A 219 -15.08 12.19 0.44
C SER A 219 -16.11 11.06 0.41
N GLY A 220 -16.10 10.19 1.42
CA GLY A 220 -16.98 9.02 1.53
C GLY A 220 -16.60 7.84 0.64
N GLN A 221 -15.55 7.94 -0.17
CA GLN A 221 -15.14 6.88 -1.09
C GLN A 221 -14.32 5.80 -0.38
N GLN A 222 -14.41 4.57 -0.87
CA GLN A 222 -13.65 3.42 -0.38
C GLN A 222 -12.22 3.47 -0.93
N PHE A 223 -11.26 2.88 -0.20
CA PHE A 223 -9.89 2.79 -0.68
C PHE A 223 -9.79 1.70 -1.75
N THR A 224 -9.05 1.95 -2.83
CA THR A 224 -8.92 1.03 -3.97
C THR A 224 -7.45 0.82 -4.33
N THR A 225 -7.07 -0.45 -4.55
CA THR A 225 -5.76 -0.89 -5.06
C THR A 225 -5.92 -1.67 -6.36
N PHE A 226 -4.82 -2.00 -7.04
CA PHE A 226 -4.90 -2.70 -8.32
C PHE A 226 -5.49 -4.12 -8.21
N ASP A 227 -5.40 -4.74 -7.03
CA ASP A 227 -5.88 -6.07 -6.69
C ASP A 227 -7.21 -6.06 -5.91
N ARG A 228 -7.73 -4.89 -5.53
CA ARG A 228 -9.01 -4.74 -4.84
C ARG A 228 -9.74 -3.48 -5.32
N ASP A 229 -10.69 -3.70 -6.24
CA ASP A 229 -11.51 -2.66 -6.85
C ASP A 229 -12.72 -2.33 -5.97
N ASN A 230 -12.70 -1.14 -5.35
CA ASN A 230 -13.80 -0.62 -4.52
C ASN A 230 -14.26 0.77 -5.02
N ASP A 231 -13.91 1.15 -6.25
CA ASP A 231 -14.29 2.45 -6.80
C ASP A 231 -15.65 2.41 -7.53
N GLU A 232 -16.20 3.59 -7.86
CA GLU A 232 -17.51 3.70 -8.53
C GLU A 232 -17.40 3.60 -10.06
N HIS A 233 -16.19 3.43 -10.60
CA HIS A 233 -15.96 3.39 -12.04
C HIS A 233 -16.18 1.99 -12.62
N LYS A 234 -16.45 1.90 -13.93
CA LYS A 234 -16.67 0.60 -14.61
C LYS A 234 -15.42 -0.26 -14.71
N SER A 235 -14.26 0.33 -14.45
CA SER A 235 -12.95 -0.30 -14.54
C SER A 235 -12.12 0.21 -13.38
N ASN A 236 -11.27 -0.64 -12.83
CA ASN A 236 -10.41 -0.30 -11.71
C ASN A 236 -9.52 0.94 -11.98
N CYS A 237 -9.78 2.01 -11.25
CA CYS A 237 -9.03 3.27 -11.32
C CYS A 237 -7.57 3.08 -10.88
N ALA A 238 -7.28 2.24 -9.89
CA ALA A 238 -5.92 1.96 -9.46
C ALA A 238 -5.07 1.33 -10.57
N ASN A 239 -5.63 0.45 -11.40
CA ASN A 239 -4.95 -0.09 -12.58
C ASN A 239 -4.70 0.98 -13.65
N SER A 240 -5.68 1.84 -13.87
CA SER A 240 -5.64 2.88 -14.90
C SER A 240 -4.62 3.97 -14.57
N TYR A 241 -4.59 4.38 -13.30
CA TYR A 241 -3.77 5.50 -12.81
C TYR A 241 -2.53 5.09 -12.01
N ILE A 242 -2.21 3.79 -11.96
CA ILE A 242 -1.08 3.17 -11.24
C ILE A 242 -0.88 3.83 -9.88
N GLY A 243 -1.80 3.57 -8.97
CA GLY A 243 -1.72 4.05 -7.59
C GLY A 243 -2.74 3.35 -6.72
N ALA A 244 -2.87 3.82 -5.49
CA ALA A 244 -3.97 3.45 -4.63
C ALA A 244 -4.50 4.66 -3.89
N TRP A 245 -5.81 4.80 -3.85
CA TRP A 245 -6.45 5.99 -3.32
C TRP A 245 -7.91 5.74 -3.00
N TRP A 246 -8.56 6.72 -2.38
CA TRP A 246 -10.01 6.80 -2.26
C TRP A 246 -10.63 7.19 -3.61
N TYR A 247 -10.45 6.36 -4.64
CA TYR A 247 -10.94 6.66 -5.99
C TYR A 247 -12.46 6.70 -6.05
N LYS A 248 -13.00 7.61 -6.87
CA LYS A 248 -14.42 7.67 -7.24
C LYS A 248 -14.61 7.23 -8.69
N ALA A 249 -14.51 8.17 -9.63
CA ALA A 249 -14.59 7.91 -11.07
C ALA A 249 -13.80 8.94 -11.90
N CYS A 250 -12.47 9.02 -11.83
CA CYS A 250 -11.58 8.31 -10.91
C CYS A 250 -11.02 9.24 -9.83
N HIS A 251 -10.44 10.38 -10.20
CA HIS A 251 -9.80 11.26 -9.22
C HIS A 251 -9.77 12.76 -9.55
N MET A 252 -9.60 13.57 -8.49
CA MET A 252 -9.16 14.96 -8.53
C MET A 252 -7.77 15.15 -7.91
N SER A 253 -7.28 14.14 -7.17
CA SER A 253 -5.92 14.04 -6.68
C SER A 253 -5.47 12.57 -6.67
N ASN A 254 -4.19 12.33 -6.87
CA ASN A 254 -3.63 10.98 -6.88
C ASN A 254 -2.19 10.96 -6.36
N LEU A 255 -2.01 11.32 -5.09
CA LEU A 255 -0.68 11.52 -4.48
C LEU A 255 0.13 10.22 -4.32
N ASN A 256 -0.57 9.08 -4.42
CA ASN A 256 -0.02 7.74 -4.26
C ASN A 256 0.19 7.02 -5.59
N SER A 257 0.08 7.73 -6.72
CA SER A 257 0.46 7.12 -7.97
C SER A 257 1.96 6.90 -8.07
N ARG A 258 2.36 6.10 -9.06
CA ARG A 258 3.76 5.83 -9.35
C ARG A 258 4.50 7.14 -9.63
N HIS A 259 5.63 7.30 -8.96
CA HIS A 259 6.47 8.47 -9.09
C HIS A 259 7.65 8.08 -9.98
N ASP A 260 7.94 8.87 -11.01
CA ASP A 260 9.17 8.70 -11.79
C ASP A 260 10.14 9.84 -11.52
N GLN A 261 11.43 9.53 -11.60
CA GLN A 261 12.51 10.48 -11.28
C GLN A 261 12.69 11.57 -12.34
N ASN A 262 12.05 11.42 -13.50
CA ASN A 262 12.28 12.25 -14.68
C ASN A 262 11.17 13.30 -14.89
N GLY A 263 10.17 13.33 -14.00
CA GLY A 263 9.02 14.22 -14.12
C GLY A 263 8.20 13.96 -15.39
N GLN A 264 8.28 12.75 -15.96
CA GLN A 264 7.62 12.45 -17.22
C GLN A 264 6.14 12.15 -16.99
N PRO A 265 5.22 12.54 -17.91
CA PRO A 265 3.76 12.45 -17.77
C PRO A 265 3.13 11.09 -17.46
N ASN A 266 3.90 10.01 -17.33
CA ASN A 266 3.34 8.68 -17.21
C ASN A 266 3.08 8.31 -15.75
N ARG A 267 1.89 8.73 -15.28
CA ARG A 267 1.13 8.23 -14.11
C ARG A 267 1.58 8.79 -12.76
N ILE A 268 1.68 10.12 -12.71
CA ILE A 268 2.39 10.89 -11.70
C ILE A 268 1.51 11.35 -10.55
N ALA A 269 2.13 11.55 -9.38
CA ALA A 269 1.47 12.17 -8.24
C ALA A 269 0.89 13.53 -8.66
N VAL A 270 -0.44 13.65 -8.69
CA VAL A 270 -1.13 14.84 -9.24
C VAL A 270 -2.09 15.48 -8.24
N TRP A 271 -2.25 16.80 -8.38
CA TRP A 271 -3.30 17.59 -7.75
C TRP A 271 -3.98 18.46 -8.82
N ARG A 272 -5.08 17.94 -9.37
CA ARG A 272 -5.73 18.49 -10.58
C ARG A 272 -6.12 19.95 -10.44
N LYS A 273 -6.58 20.33 -9.25
CA LYS A 273 -7.10 21.66 -8.95
C LYS A 273 -6.03 22.74 -8.80
N TRP A 274 -4.75 22.35 -8.77
CA TRP A 274 -3.62 23.27 -8.69
C TRP A 274 -2.81 23.30 -9.99
N LYS A 275 -2.30 22.15 -10.45
CA LYS A 275 -1.39 22.08 -11.62
C LYS A 275 -1.97 21.30 -12.82
N GLY A 276 -3.20 20.79 -12.70
CA GLY A 276 -3.84 19.97 -13.73
C GLY A 276 -3.46 18.48 -13.68
N ASP A 277 -4.01 17.70 -14.60
CA ASP A 277 -3.86 16.23 -14.63
C ASP A 277 -2.55 15.75 -15.25
N SER A 278 -1.90 16.62 -16.04
CA SER A 278 -0.69 16.27 -16.80
C SER A 278 0.60 16.75 -16.13
N TYR A 279 0.52 17.25 -14.90
CA TYR A 279 1.65 17.83 -14.19
C TYR A 279 2.09 16.97 -13.00
N ALA A 280 3.37 16.64 -12.99
CA ALA A 280 4.04 15.88 -11.96
C ALA A 280 4.30 16.69 -10.69
N LEU A 281 3.80 16.25 -9.53
CA LEU A 281 4.28 16.79 -8.26
C LEU A 281 5.64 16.18 -7.91
N LYS A 282 6.59 17.04 -7.56
CA LYS A 282 7.95 16.66 -7.16
C LYS A 282 7.99 16.13 -5.74
N LYS A 283 7.31 16.80 -4.81
CA LYS A 283 7.17 16.36 -3.42
C LYS A 283 5.74 16.46 -2.95
N THR A 284 5.33 15.50 -2.14
CA THR A 284 4.02 15.49 -1.48
C THR A 284 4.18 14.95 -0.09
N ARG A 285 3.56 15.58 0.91
CA ARG A 285 3.55 15.08 2.28
C ARG A 285 2.17 15.26 2.88
N MET A 286 1.56 14.16 3.33
CA MET A 286 0.30 14.19 4.06
C MET A 286 0.57 14.04 5.55
N MET A 287 -0.03 14.92 6.36
CA MET A 287 0.20 14.97 7.79
C MET A 287 -1.09 15.24 8.53
N ILE A 288 -1.24 14.63 9.69
CA ILE A 288 -2.40 14.81 10.55
C ILE A 288 -1.98 15.36 11.91
N LYS A 289 -2.83 16.20 12.51
CA LYS A 289 -2.56 16.80 13.82
C LYS A 289 -3.79 16.69 14.70
N LEU A 290 -3.59 16.16 15.91
CA LEU A 290 -4.65 15.98 16.90
C LEU A 290 -5.17 17.37 17.32
N LYS A 291 -6.50 17.52 17.30
CA LYS A 291 -7.21 18.70 17.77
C LYS A 291 -7.86 18.43 19.12
N PRO A 292 -8.01 19.47 19.97
CA PRO A 292 -8.82 19.40 21.18
C PRO A 292 -10.28 19.06 20.90
#